data_AF-A0A8K0W3Y5-F1
#
_entry.id   AF-A0A8K0W3Y5-F1
#
_cell.length_a   1.000
_cell.length_b   1.000
_cell.length_c   1.000
_cell.angle_alpha   90.00
_cell.angle_beta   90.00
_cell.angle_gamma   90.00
#
_symmetry.space_group_name_H-M   'P 1'
#
loop_
_entity.id
_entity.type
_entity.pdbx_description
1 polymer ?
#
loop_
_entity_poly.entity_id
_entity_poly.type
_entity_poly.pdbx_seq_one_letter_code
_entity_poly.pdbx_strand_id
1 'polypeptide(L)'
;MPPRLPFQSLARSIPFRPTPSAQWPARSANRFTASQFRPYSDSKATGTNDRSGRLDAQPADHVSEEQSKVSEAMGKSGPDMSRGTPVEEIVKGDKEAQEKLPKVMKDKLKAAGNAAPKGSRSYSTMTTRTGGGDELDMGLVGVQTVTKLPTTPGLKFEMPSLPLPKDGHVKHRYDPVVEQVTNLLMRHGKKSVAQSNMALILQHLRTSPIPTINPAKPLLPGAPPPSHLPLNPVLYLTLAIDSVAPLMRIRSQRGAAGGGVALQIPVPLGQRQRRRAAIQWIMGNASKRRNVGSGRGSFAQRIAQEMIAVVEGRSSTWDRRNAIHKLGVAARANIVLPKKR
;
A
#
# COMPACT_ATOMS: atom_id res chain seq x y z
N MET A 1 -74.28 -25.16 8.30
CA MET A 1 -74.18 -23.89 7.54
C MET A 1 -72.71 -23.59 7.26
N PRO A 2 -72.27 -23.46 6.00
CA PRO A 2 -70.89 -23.09 5.70
C PRO A 2 -70.69 -21.57 5.75
N PRO A 3 -69.51 -21.05 6.17
CA PRO A 3 -69.26 -19.62 6.22
C PRO A 3 -69.00 -19.04 4.81
N ARG A 4 -69.68 -17.93 4.49
CA ARG A 4 -69.58 -17.18 3.23
C ARG A 4 -68.31 -16.33 3.23
N LEU A 5 -67.47 -16.48 2.20
CA LEU A 5 -66.34 -15.58 1.90
C LEU A 5 -66.84 -14.38 1.07
N PRO A 6 -66.58 -13.12 1.45
CA PRO A 6 -66.91 -11.98 0.61
C PRO A 6 -65.84 -11.74 -0.46
N PHE A 7 -66.22 -11.89 -1.73
CA PHE A 7 -65.48 -11.37 -2.87
C PHE A 7 -65.72 -9.86 -2.98
N GLN A 8 -64.85 -9.04 -2.41
CA GLN A 8 -64.75 -7.63 -2.77
C GLN A 8 -63.34 -7.34 -3.25
N SER A 9 -63.20 -7.28 -4.57
CA SER A 9 -62.04 -6.79 -5.28
C SER A 9 -61.89 -5.29 -5.05
N LEU A 10 -61.04 -4.88 -4.12
CA LEU A 10 -60.57 -3.50 -4.04
C LEU A 10 -59.44 -3.32 -5.07
N ALA A 11 -59.80 -2.87 -6.26
CA ALA A 11 -58.84 -2.33 -7.22
C ALA A 11 -58.24 -1.04 -6.63
N ARG A 12 -57.01 -1.12 -6.10
CA ARG A 12 -56.23 0.08 -5.74
C ARG A 12 -55.63 0.68 -7.01
N SER A 13 -56.11 1.85 -7.40
CA SER A 13 -55.45 2.69 -8.40
C SER A 13 -54.11 3.20 -7.85
N ILE A 14 -53.00 2.87 -8.50
CA ILE A 14 -51.67 3.42 -8.19
C ILE A 14 -51.52 4.74 -8.96
N PRO A 15 -51.34 5.89 -8.30
CA PRO A 15 -51.08 7.14 -9.02
C PRO A 15 -49.66 7.12 -9.59
N PHE A 16 -49.56 7.21 -10.92
CA PHE A 16 -48.29 7.37 -11.64
C PHE A 16 -47.78 8.80 -11.42
N ARG A 17 -46.69 8.96 -10.67
CA ARG A 17 -46.05 10.27 -10.45
C ARG A 17 -44.87 10.39 -11.40
N PRO A 18 -44.90 11.25 -12.43
CA PRO A 18 -43.73 11.47 -13.26
C PRO A 18 -42.63 12.13 -12.41
N THR A 19 -41.44 11.54 -12.43
CA THR A 19 -40.24 12.12 -11.81
C THR A 19 -39.86 13.40 -12.56
N PRO A 20 -39.73 14.57 -11.91
CA PRO A 20 -39.20 15.74 -12.58
C PRO A 20 -37.75 15.46 -12.97
N SER A 21 -37.45 15.53 -14.27
CA SER A 21 -36.07 15.58 -14.76
C SER A 21 -35.43 16.86 -14.22
N ALA A 22 -34.54 16.73 -13.24
CA ALA A 22 -33.73 17.85 -12.78
C ALA A 22 -32.80 18.28 -13.93
N GLN A 23 -33.18 19.33 -14.66
CA GLN A 23 -32.25 20.06 -15.50
C GLN A 23 -31.26 20.75 -14.56
N TRP A 24 -30.04 20.25 -14.50
CA TRP A 24 -28.95 20.96 -13.85
C TRP A 24 -28.57 22.12 -14.76
N PRO A 25 -28.70 23.40 -14.34
CA PRO A 25 -28.05 24.48 -15.07
C PRO A 25 -26.54 24.26 -14.96
N ALA A 26 -25.85 24.28 -16.09
CA ALA A 26 -24.40 24.25 -16.15
C ALA A 26 -23.85 25.48 -15.40
N ARG A 27 -23.44 25.29 -14.14
CA ARG A 27 -22.65 26.30 -13.43
C ARG A 27 -21.23 26.23 -13.96
N SER A 28 -20.75 27.33 -14.55
CA SER A 28 -19.35 27.52 -14.87
C SER A 28 -18.51 27.40 -13.60
N ALA A 29 -17.63 26.40 -13.56
CA ALA A 29 -16.73 26.19 -12.45
C ALA A 29 -15.46 27.05 -12.62
N ASN A 30 -15.58 28.37 -12.50
CA ASN A 30 -14.42 29.21 -12.19
C ASN A 30 -14.16 29.12 -10.68
N ARG A 31 -13.52 28.02 -10.26
CA ARG A 31 -12.83 27.98 -8.97
C ARG A 31 -11.33 28.10 -9.25
N PHE A 32 -10.76 29.23 -8.85
CA PHE A 32 -9.31 29.34 -8.72
C PHE A 32 -8.86 28.27 -7.71
N THR A 33 -8.05 27.33 -8.16
CA THR A 33 -7.38 26.37 -7.27
C THR A 33 -6.29 27.13 -6.52
N ALA A 34 -6.48 27.38 -5.23
CA ALA A 34 -5.37 27.79 -4.37
C ALA A 34 -4.35 26.64 -4.35
N SER A 35 -3.10 26.91 -4.72
CA SER A 35 -2.01 25.95 -4.63
C SER A 35 -1.81 25.57 -3.16
N GLN A 36 -2.25 24.39 -2.76
CA GLN A 36 -1.88 23.84 -1.46
C GLN A 36 -0.43 23.37 -1.52
N PHE A 37 0.49 24.27 -1.16
CA PHE A 37 1.82 23.86 -0.73
C PHE A 37 1.64 22.99 0.53
N ARG A 38 2.19 21.78 0.51
CA ARG A 38 2.33 20.93 1.69
C ARG A 38 3.52 21.46 2.51
N PRO A 39 3.34 21.95 3.75
CA PRO A 39 4.45 22.07 4.66
C PRO A 39 4.66 20.68 5.29
N TYR A 40 5.48 19.83 4.65
CA TYR A 40 6.08 18.70 5.35
C TYR A 40 7.56 18.98 5.51
N SER A 41 7.85 19.81 6.50
CA SER A 41 9.15 19.87 7.16
C SER A 41 8.90 20.16 8.63
N ASP A 42 8.47 19.14 9.38
CA ASP A 42 8.74 19.12 10.81
C ASP A 42 10.26 19.04 10.94
N SER A 43 10.89 20.15 11.28
CA SER A 43 12.27 20.17 11.75
C SER A 43 12.33 19.31 12.99
N LYS A 44 12.88 18.12 12.84
CA LYS A 44 13.17 17.23 13.96
C LYS A 44 14.19 17.95 14.84
N ALA A 45 13.75 18.45 15.99
CA ALA A 45 14.66 18.93 17.03
C ALA A 45 15.60 17.77 17.37
N THR A 46 16.86 17.89 16.97
CA THR A 46 17.94 17.00 17.39
C THR A 46 18.31 17.39 18.82
N GLY A 47 17.51 16.93 19.77
CA GLY A 47 17.89 16.83 21.17
C GLY A 47 17.98 15.35 21.52
N THR A 48 19.13 14.73 21.24
CA THR A 48 19.42 13.40 21.76
C THR A 48 20.01 13.53 23.15
N ASN A 49 19.34 12.84 24.08
CA ASN A 49 19.80 12.43 25.40
C ASN A 49 19.74 13.50 26.50
N ASP A 50 18.59 13.62 27.15
CA ASP A 50 18.61 13.42 28.60
C ASP A 50 17.31 12.82 29.14
N ARG A 51 17.46 11.81 30.00
CA ARG A 51 16.37 11.00 30.59
C ARG A 51 16.07 11.40 32.03
N SER A 52 16.44 12.60 32.45
CA SER A 52 16.10 13.11 33.78
C SER A 52 15.21 14.34 33.67
N GLY A 53 13.99 14.25 34.21
CA GLY A 53 13.02 15.35 34.24
C GLY A 53 13.37 16.41 35.29
N ARG A 54 14.61 16.91 35.28
CA ARG A 54 15.03 18.04 36.12
C ARG A 54 14.98 19.31 35.27
N LEU A 55 14.21 20.31 35.73
CA LEU A 55 13.99 21.57 35.01
C LEU A 55 15.25 22.46 34.93
N ASP A 56 16.29 22.16 35.72
CA ASP A 56 17.50 23.00 35.85
C ASP A 56 18.77 22.36 35.27
N ALA A 57 18.67 21.24 34.57
CA ALA A 57 19.82 20.61 33.92
C ALA A 57 19.96 21.15 32.49
N GLN A 58 20.76 22.20 32.31
CA GLN A 58 21.22 22.57 30.98
C GLN A 58 22.26 21.54 30.52
N PRO A 59 22.16 21.01 29.29
CA PRO A 59 23.20 20.14 28.74
C PRO A 59 24.54 20.92 28.71
N ALA A 60 25.65 20.21 28.92
CA ALA A 60 26.97 20.81 28.81
C ALA A 60 27.14 21.46 27.42
N ASP A 61 27.63 22.69 27.40
CA ASP A 61 27.84 23.45 26.17
C ASP A 61 28.90 22.74 25.29
N HIS A 62 28.86 22.94 23.97
CA HIS A 62 29.91 22.41 23.12
C HIS A 62 31.26 23.08 23.43
N VAL A 63 32.37 22.36 23.31
CA VAL A 63 33.74 22.85 23.65
C VAL A 63 34.07 24.22 23.02
N SER A 64 33.56 24.51 21.82
CA SER A 64 33.73 25.81 21.15
C SER A 64 32.91 26.95 21.78
N GLU A 65 31.72 26.64 22.31
CA GLU A 65 30.86 27.58 23.04
C GLU A 65 31.38 27.84 24.46
N GLU A 66 31.98 26.84 25.10
CA GLU A 66 32.68 27.03 26.38
C GLU A 66 33.89 27.94 26.21
N GLN A 67 34.69 27.74 25.16
CA GLN A 67 35.85 28.59 24.87
C GLN A 67 35.47 30.03 24.55
N SER A 68 34.37 30.26 23.80
CA SER A 68 33.90 31.62 23.54
C SER A 68 33.47 32.31 24.83
N LYS A 69 32.67 31.66 25.68
CA LYS A 69 32.23 32.19 26.98
C LYS A 69 33.41 32.48 27.92
N VAL A 70 34.41 31.59 27.97
CA VAL A 70 35.63 31.79 28.77
C VAL A 70 36.46 32.96 28.24
N SER A 71 36.57 33.11 26.92
CA SER A 71 37.31 34.23 26.31
C SER A 71 36.60 35.57 26.52
N GLU A 72 35.27 35.61 26.44
CA GLU A 72 34.44 36.77 26.77
C GLU A 72 34.63 37.18 28.23
N ALA A 73 34.62 36.21 29.16
CA ALA A 73 34.89 36.45 30.58
C ALA A 73 36.32 36.96 30.84
N MET A 74 37.27 36.55 30.01
CA MET A 74 38.68 36.96 30.08
C MET A 74 38.99 38.23 29.27
N GLY A 75 37.99 38.87 28.65
CA GLY A 75 38.13 40.08 27.86
C GLY A 75 38.92 39.89 26.55
N LYS A 76 39.05 38.66 26.05
CA LYS A 76 39.71 38.32 24.77
C LYS A 76 38.65 38.03 23.70
N SER A 77 38.97 38.33 22.43
CA SER A 77 38.07 37.97 21.32
C SER A 77 38.02 36.45 21.14
N GLY A 78 36.85 35.85 21.39
CA GLY A 78 36.59 34.45 21.14
C GLY A 78 36.46 34.10 19.66
N PRO A 79 36.47 32.80 19.30
CA PRO A 79 36.24 32.36 17.92
C PRO A 79 34.83 32.72 17.45
N ASP A 80 34.72 33.27 16.23
CA ASP A 80 33.47 33.74 15.65
C ASP A 80 32.53 32.55 15.33
N MET A 81 31.45 32.42 16.10
CA MET A 81 30.51 31.30 16.02
C MET A 81 29.73 31.25 14.69
N SER A 82 29.77 32.32 13.89
CA SER A 82 29.10 32.38 12.59
C SER A 82 29.83 31.62 11.48
N ARG A 83 31.13 31.34 11.66
CA ARG A 83 31.98 30.64 10.69
C ARG A 83 32.88 29.66 11.42
N GLY A 84 32.72 28.37 11.15
CA GLY A 84 33.61 27.35 11.71
C GLY A 84 35.07 27.67 11.39
N THR A 85 35.92 27.74 12.42
CA THR A 85 37.36 27.92 12.24
C THR A 85 37.91 26.73 11.46
N PRO A 86 38.67 26.96 10.37
CA PRO A 86 39.28 25.87 9.61
C PRO A 86 40.15 25.02 10.55
N VAL A 87 39.99 23.70 10.49
CA VAL A 87 40.76 22.73 11.31
C VAL A 87 42.27 22.95 11.18
N GLU A 88 42.71 23.48 10.04
CA GLU A 88 44.11 23.81 9.75
C GLU A 88 44.66 24.93 10.65
N GLU A 89 43.84 25.89 11.08
CA GLU A 89 44.26 27.00 11.95
C GLU A 89 44.37 26.56 13.40
N ILE A 90 43.46 25.69 13.85
CA ILE A 90 43.47 25.11 15.20
C ILE A 90 44.72 24.26 15.43
N VAL A 91 45.09 23.45 14.43
CA VAL A 91 46.21 22.50 14.53
C VAL A 91 47.56 23.16 14.21
N LYS A 92 47.58 24.44 13.81
CA LYS A 92 48.82 25.17 13.52
C LYS A 92 49.62 25.52 14.78
N GLY A 93 48.92 25.73 15.91
CA GLY A 93 49.54 26.07 17.21
C GLY A 93 50.06 24.87 17.99
N ASP A 94 49.46 23.69 17.81
CA ASP A 94 49.71 22.51 18.65
C ASP A 94 50.47 21.42 17.90
N LYS A 95 51.76 21.30 18.19
CA LYS A 95 52.65 20.29 17.58
C LYS A 95 52.22 18.86 17.90
N GLU A 96 51.71 18.62 19.11
CA GLU A 96 51.21 17.30 19.53
C GLU A 96 49.93 16.88 18.77
N ALA A 97 49.10 17.85 18.38
CA ALA A 97 47.88 17.60 17.61
C ALA A 97 48.22 17.24 16.15
N GLN A 98 49.26 17.85 15.58
CA GLN A 98 49.73 17.52 14.22
C GLN A 98 50.20 16.07 14.09
N GLU A 99 50.81 15.51 15.13
CA GLU A 99 51.29 14.12 15.12
C GLU A 99 50.17 13.08 15.17
N LYS A 100 49.02 13.43 15.76
CA LYS A 100 47.86 12.54 15.89
C LYS A 100 46.87 12.63 14.73
N LEU A 101 47.10 13.52 13.75
CA LEU A 101 46.22 13.67 12.58
C LEU A 101 46.27 12.46 11.62
N PRO A 102 45.14 12.16 10.94
CA PRO A 102 45.10 11.17 9.87
C PRO A 102 45.98 11.59 8.68
N LYS A 103 46.54 10.60 7.99
CA LYS A 103 47.58 10.79 6.95
C LYS A 103 47.17 11.78 5.86
N VAL A 104 45.93 11.71 5.39
CA VAL A 104 45.38 12.60 4.34
C VAL A 104 45.40 14.09 4.76
N MET A 105 45.25 14.40 6.05
CA MET A 105 45.28 15.79 6.54
C MET A 105 46.70 16.28 6.78
N LYS A 106 47.61 15.40 7.22
CA LYS A 106 49.05 15.69 7.29
C LYS A 106 49.62 16.04 5.90
N ASP A 107 49.17 15.33 4.87
CA ASP A 107 49.60 15.57 3.49
C ASP A 107 49.09 16.93 2.96
N LYS A 108 47.89 17.36 3.35
CA LYS A 108 47.36 18.70 3.02
C LYS A 108 48.12 19.84 3.71
N LEU A 109 48.46 19.68 5.00
CA LEU A 109 49.28 20.66 5.73
C LEU A 109 50.70 20.79 5.15
N LYS A 110 51.28 19.66 4.71
CA LYS A 110 52.58 19.66 4.03
C LYS A 110 52.52 20.25 2.61
N ALA A 111 51.42 20.02 1.88
CA ALA A 111 51.21 20.59 0.55
C ALA A 111 51.01 22.12 0.58
N ALA A 112 50.39 22.67 1.62
CA ALA A 112 50.22 24.11 1.79
C ALA A 112 51.55 24.87 2.08
N GLY A 113 52.60 24.16 2.53
CA GLY A 113 53.93 24.74 2.77
C GLY A 113 54.73 25.04 1.49
N ASN A 114 54.32 24.49 0.34
CA ASN A 114 54.94 24.76 -0.95
C ASN A 114 53.86 24.84 -2.03
N ALA A 115 53.53 26.08 -2.42
CA ALA A 115 52.75 26.54 -3.58
C ALA A 115 51.52 27.35 -3.19
N ALA A 116 51.57 28.65 -3.49
CA ALA A 116 50.39 29.47 -3.67
C ALA A 116 49.55 28.89 -4.83
N PRO A 117 48.26 28.56 -4.66
CA PRO A 117 47.43 28.18 -5.78
C PRO A 117 47.05 29.44 -6.58
N LYS A 118 47.78 29.70 -7.67
CA LYS A 118 47.28 30.55 -8.77
C LYS A 118 46.13 29.81 -9.45
N GLY A 119 44.90 30.13 -9.06
CA GLY A 119 43.74 29.58 -9.74
C GLY A 119 42.43 29.90 -9.04
N SER A 120 41.95 31.14 -9.22
CA SER A 120 40.50 31.40 -9.12
C SER A 120 39.83 30.63 -10.25
N ARG A 121 39.40 29.40 -9.98
CA ARG A 121 38.36 28.75 -10.78
C ARG A 121 37.04 29.10 -10.13
N SER A 122 36.49 30.22 -10.56
CA SER A 122 35.06 30.49 -10.41
C SER A 122 34.30 29.29 -10.98
N TYR A 123 33.59 28.55 -10.13
CA TYR A 123 32.58 27.61 -10.60
C TYR A 123 31.48 28.44 -11.27
N SER A 124 31.63 28.65 -12.58
CA SER A 124 30.61 29.30 -13.38
C SER A 124 29.54 28.25 -13.71
N THR A 125 28.34 28.59 -13.29
CA THR A 125 27.07 27.98 -13.60
C THR A 125 26.99 27.61 -15.08
N MET A 126 26.55 26.38 -15.33
CA MET A 126 26.22 25.83 -16.64
C MET A 126 25.48 26.86 -17.50
N THR A 127 26.16 27.41 -18.51
CA THR A 127 25.52 28.17 -19.59
C THR A 127 25.23 27.19 -20.71
N THR A 128 23.95 26.91 -20.91
CA THR A 128 23.46 26.25 -22.12
C THR A 128 23.80 27.15 -23.32
N ARG A 129 24.67 26.66 -24.20
CA ARG A 129 24.90 27.28 -25.51
C ARG A 129 23.64 27.14 -26.34
N THR A 130 22.88 28.23 -26.45
CA THR A 130 21.93 28.41 -27.54
C THR A 130 22.65 29.15 -28.66
N GLY A 131 23.04 28.44 -29.72
CA GLY A 131 23.51 29.07 -30.93
C GLY A 131 24.28 28.13 -31.85
N GLY A 132 23.71 27.91 -33.04
CA GLY A 132 24.41 27.43 -34.22
C GLY A 132 24.36 25.92 -34.38
N GLY A 133 23.55 25.47 -35.35
CA GLY A 133 23.47 24.07 -35.74
C GLY A 133 24.83 23.51 -36.12
N ASP A 134 25.24 22.48 -35.40
CA ASP A 134 25.88 21.33 -36.02
C ASP A 134 25.62 20.11 -35.15
N GLU A 135 25.45 19.00 -35.83
CA GLU A 135 24.90 17.74 -35.36
C GLU A 135 25.82 17.05 -34.35
N LEU A 136 25.44 17.05 -33.07
CA LEU A 136 26.04 16.20 -32.04
C LEU A 136 25.05 15.07 -31.72
N ASP A 137 25.23 13.95 -32.41
CA ASP A 137 24.58 12.67 -32.12
C ASP A 137 25.11 12.09 -30.81
N MET A 138 24.51 12.51 -29.70
CA MET A 138 24.68 11.91 -28.39
C MET A 138 23.54 10.94 -28.08
N GLY A 139 23.23 10.00 -28.99
CA GLY A 139 22.46 8.78 -28.70
C GLY A 139 21.14 9.01 -27.94
N LEU A 140 20.56 10.20 -28.08
CA LEU A 140 19.35 10.62 -27.41
C LEU A 140 18.23 10.24 -28.36
N VAL A 141 17.59 9.10 -28.08
CA VAL A 141 16.36 8.64 -28.75
C VAL A 141 15.51 9.85 -29.08
N GLY A 142 15.43 10.18 -30.38
CA GLY A 142 14.86 11.41 -30.86
C GLY A 142 13.48 11.63 -30.28
N VAL A 143 13.37 12.53 -29.31
CA VAL A 143 12.10 13.13 -28.92
C VAL A 143 11.74 14.05 -30.08
N GLN A 144 11.22 13.45 -31.14
CA GLN A 144 10.55 14.21 -32.17
C GLN A 144 9.39 14.91 -31.47
N THR A 145 9.52 16.21 -31.24
CA THR A 145 8.40 17.08 -30.90
C THR A 145 7.52 17.22 -32.14
N VAL A 146 6.95 16.10 -32.61
CA VAL A 146 5.91 16.14 -33.62
C VAL A 146 4.68 16.60 -32.88
N THR A 147 4.38 17.89 -32.95
CA THR A 147 3.04 18.41 -32.68
C THR A 147 2.13 17.88 -33.78
N LYS A 148 1.84 16.57 -33.79
CA LYS A 148 0.80 15.99 -34.62
C LYS A 148 -0.50 16.62 -34.15
N LEU A 149 -1.08 17.47 -35.00
CA LEU A 149 -2.42 17.97 -34.78
C LEU A 149 -3.35 16.74 -34.67
N PRO A 150 -4.19 16.65 -33.63
CA PRO A 150 -5.05 15.50 -33.44
C PRO A 150 -6.04 15.40 -34.61
N THR A 151 -6.20 14.18 -35.12
CA THR A 151 -7.10 13.84 -36.24
C THR A 151 -8.57 14.19 -35.93
N THR A 152 -8.93 14.18 -34.65
CA THR A 152 -10.26 14.54 -34.17
C THR A 152 -10.32 16.01 -33.76
N PRO A 153 -11.25 16.80 -34.33
CA PRO A 153 -11.39 18.21 -33.99
C PRO A 153 -11.78 18.40 -32.52
N GLY A 154 -11.18 19.41 -31.87
CA GLY A 154 -11.50 19.80 -30.48
C GLY A 154 -10.66 19.13 -29.39
N LEU A 155 -9.85 18.12 -29.74
CA LEU A 155 -8.89 17.53 -28.83
C LEU A 155 -7.54 18.26 -28.91
N LYS A 156 -6.80 18.32 -27.80
CA LYS A 156 -5.40 18.82 -27.78
C LYS A 156 -4.39 17.70 -28.04
N PHE A 157 -4.73 16.48 -27.64
CA PHE A 157 -3.94 15.26 -27.81
C PHE A 157 -4.87 14.16 -28.36
N GLU A 158 -4.31 13.10 -28.93
CA GLU A 158 -5.10 11.99 -29.46
C GLU A 158 -6.08 11.41 -28.43
N MET A 159 -7.23 10.95 -28.91
CA MET A 159 -8.25 10.35 -28.04
C MET A 159 -7.71 9.02 -27.46
N PRO A 160 -7.85 8.77 -26.14
CA PRO A 160 -7.47 7.49 -25.56
C PRO A 160 -8.31 6.36 -26.17
N SER A 161 -7.73 5.17 -26.32
CA SER A 161 -8.43 4.00 -26.83
C SER A 161 -9.59 3.61 -25.91
N LEU A 162 -10.81 3.62 -26.44
CA LEU A 162 -12.00 3.15 -25.75
C LEU A 162 -12.31 1.70 -26.16
N PRO A 163 -12.81 0.85 -25.24
CA PRO A 163 -13.14 1.13 -23.85
C PRO A 163 -11.90 1.32 -22.96
N LEU A 164 -12.00 2.21 -21.97
CA LEU A 164 -10.92 2.43 -21.01
C LEU A 164 -10.55 1.13 -20.29
N PRO A 165 -9.27 0.94 -19.92
CA PRO A 165 -8.86 -0.20 -19.14
C PRO A 165 -9.60 -0.22 -17.81
N LYS A 166 -9.84 -1.42 -17.27
CA LYS A 166 -10.59 -1.64 -16.02
C LYS A 166 -10.05 -0.80 -14.85
N ASP A 167 -8.73 -0.63 -14.79
CA ASP A 167 -8.03 0.08 -13.71
C ASP A 167 -8.11 1.62 -13.84
N GLY A 168 -8.54 2.13 -15.00
CA GLY A 168 -8.71 3.56 -15.25
C GLY A 168 -9.87 4.18 -14.47
N HIS A 169 -10.77 3.36 -13.92
CA HIS A 169 -11.91 3.86 -13.15
C HIS A 169 -11.53 4.16 -11.69
N VAL A 170 -11.74 5.41 -11.25
CA VAL A 170 -11.33 5.89 -9.90
C VAL A 170 -11.83 5.00 -8.76
N LYS A 171 -13.08 4.51 -8.83
CA LYS A 171 -13.66 3.64 -7.79
C LYS A 171 -13.19 2.18 -7.89
N HIS A 172 -12.70 1.75 -9.04
CA HIS A 172 -12.28 0.37 -9.32
C HIS A 172 -10.81 0.32 -9.78
N ARG A 173 -9.97 1.12 -9.12
CA ARG A 173 -8.53 1.23 -9.42
C ARG A 173 -7.77 -0.05 -9.16
N TYR A 174 -8.17 -0.81 -8.15
CA TYR A 174 -7.47 -2.00 -7.70
C TYR A 174 -8.21 -3.26 -8.15
N ASP A 175 -7.49 -4.39 -8.18
CA ASP A 175 -8.09 -5.68 -8.44
C ASP A 175 -9.24 -5.99 -7.43
N PRO A 176 -10.40 -6.50 -7.88
CA PRO A 176 -11.55 -6.77 -7.01
C PRO A 176 -11.24 -7.72 -5.84
N VAL A 177 -10.28 -8.63 -5.96
CA VAL A 177 -9.90 -9.50 -4.84
C VAL A 177 -9.16 -8.71 -3.78
N VAL A 178 -8.20 -7.87 -4.20
CA VAL A 178 -7.46 -6.98 -3.30
C VAL A 178 -8.40 -5.99 -2.62
N GLU A 179 -9.33 -5.40 -3.37
CA GLU A 179 -10.37 -4.51 -2.81
C GLU A 179 -11.26 -5.26 -1.80
N GLN A 180 -11.67 -6.49 -2.11
CA GLN A 180 -12.50 -7.28 -1.22
C GLN A 180 -11.77 -7.65 0.09
N VAL A 181 -10.51 -8.08 0.02
CA VAL A 181 -9.72 -8.42 1.20
C VAL A 181 -9.44 -7.17 2.05
N THR A 182 -9.05 -6.05 1.43
CA THR A 182 -8.82 -4.78 2.15
C THR A 182 -10.06 -4.34 2.92
N ASN A 183 -11.25 -4.42 2.30
CA ASN A 183 -12.50 -4.09 2.97
C ASN A 183 -12.84 -5.05 4.12
N LEU A 184 -12.45 -6.32 4.04
CA LEU A 184 -12.65 -7.30 5.12
C LEU A 184 -11.63 -7.15 6.26
N LEU A 185 -10.43 -6.64 5.98
CA LEU A 185 -9.42 -6.28 6.98
C LEU A 185 -9.77 -4.99 7.72
N MET A 186 -10.53 -4.09 7.08
CA MET A 186 -10.92 -2.81 7.64
C MET A 186 -11.79 -2.96 8.88
N ARG A 187 -11.39 -2.29 9.96
CA ARG A 187 -12.17 -2.17 11.21
C ARG A 187 -12.38 -0.70 11.53
N HIS A 188 -13.52 -0.35 12.13
CA HIS A 188 -13.85 1.02 12.55
C HIS A 188 -13.69 2.08 11.45
N GLY A 189 -13.94 1.73 10.18
CA GLY A 189 -13.77 2.63 9.03
C GLY A 189 -12.31 3.01 8.69
N LYS A 190 -11.32 2.41 9.33
CA LYS A 190 -9.89 2.72 9.12
C LYS A 190 -9.35 2.05 7.85
N LYS A 191 -9.74 2.57 6.68
CA LYS A 191 -9.35 2.02 5.37
C LYS A 191 -7.86 2.14 5.07
N SER A 192 -7.22 3.24 5.49
CA SER A 192 -5.78 3.47 5.31
C SER A 192 -4.93 2.39 6.00
N VAL A 193 -5.30 2.00 7.22
CA VAL A 193 -4.63 0.92 7.97
C VAL A 193 -4.81 -0.43 7.26
N ALA A 194 -6.01 -0.71 6.75
CA ALA A 194 -6.26 -1.94 6.00
C ALA A 194 -5.48 -2.00 4.67
N GLN A 195 -5.35 -0.87 3.97
CA GLN A 195 -4.53 -0.75 2.76
C GLN A 195 -3.04 -0.94 3.08
N SER A 196 -2.54 -0.37 4.18
CA SER A 196 -1.17 -0.59 4.64
C SER A 196 -0.91 -2.06 4.98
N ASN A 197 -1.82 -2.71 5.70
CA ASN A 197 -1.72 -4.14 5.99
C ASN A 197 -1.75 -5.00 4.72
N MET A 198 -2.57 -4.66 3.73
CA MET A 198 -2.59 -5.34 2.44
C MET A 198 -1.27 -5.20 1.68
N ALA A 199 -0.69 -4.00 1.66
CA ALA A 199 0.62 -3.78 1.04
C ALA A 199 1.69 -4.66 1.69
N LEU A 200 1.68 -4.77 3.03
CA LEU A 200 2.58 -5.67 3.76
C LEU A 200 2.34 -7.15 3.44
N ILE A 201 1.07 -7.59 3.29
CA ILE A 201 0.75 -8.96 2.88
C ILE A 201 1.36 -9.27 1.50
N LEU A 202 1.14 -8.39 0.51
CA LEU A 202 1.66 -8.57 -0.84
C LEU A 202 3.18 -8.52 -0.88
N GLN A 203 3.80 -7.64 -0.07
CA GLN A 203 5.24 -7.59 0.08
C GLN A 203 5.80 -8.91 0.63
N HIS A 204 5.17 -9.47 1.66
CA HIS A 204 5.58 -10.75 2.23
C HIS A 204 5.48 -11.90 1.22
N LEU A 205 4.41 -11.95 0.42
CA LEU A 205 4.25 -12.95 -0.65
C LEU A 205 5.30 -12.79 -1.75
N ARG A 206 5.75 -11.55 -2.00
CA ARG A 206 6.80 -11.27 -2.99
C ARG A 206 8.18 -11.73 -2.52
N THR A 207 8.44 -11.62 -1.22
CA THR A 207 9.74 -12.00 -0.62
C THR A 207 9.79 -13.45 -0.14
N SER A 208 8.66 -14.15 -0.07
CA SER A 208 8.63 -15.55 0.34
C SER A 208 9.24 -16.46 -0.73
N PRO A 209 9.84 -17.60 -0.34
CA PRO A 209 10.32 -18.59 -1.30
C PRO A 209 9.17 -19.17 -2.11
N ILE A 210 9.52 -19.84 -3.20
CA ILE A 210 8.58 -20.52 -4.09
C ILE A 210 7.83 -21.59 -3.28
N PRO A 211 6.47 -21.60 -3.29
CA PRO A 211 5.70 -22.56 -2.50
C PRO A 211 5.74 -23.96 -3.12
N THR A 212 5.82 -24.98 -2.26
CA THR A 212 5.74 -26.39 -2.66
C THR A 212 4.28 -26.85 -2.71
N ILE A 213 3.72 -27.06 -3.89
CA ILE A 213 2.31 -27.47 -4.06
C ILE A 213 2.13 -28.95 -3.68
N ASN A 214 1.15 -29.24 -2.83
CA ASN A 214 0.79 -30.61 -2.49
C ASN A 214 -0.16 -31.20 -3.55
N PRO A 215 0.20 -32.34 -4.21
CA PRO A 215 -0.66 -32.95 -5.23
C PRO A 215 -2.02 -33.43 -4.69
N ALA A 216 -2.12 -33.77 -3.39
CA ALA A 216 -3.37 -34.20 -2.78
C ALA A 216 -4.41 -33.07 -2.65
N LYS A 217 -3.95 -31.80 -2.65
CA LYS A 217 -4.81 -30.62 -2.55
C LYS A 217 -4.53 -29.71 -3.75
N PRO A 218 -5.01 -30.08 -4.94
CA PRO A 218 -4.76 -29.32 -6.14
C PRO A 218 -5.40 -27.94 -6.05
N LEU A 219 -4.71 -26.97 -6.63
CA LEU A 219 -5.18 -25.59 -6.78
C LEU A 219 -6.21 -25.51 -7.90
N LEU A 220 -6.67 -24.30 -8.21
CA LEU A 220 -7.55 -24.10 -9.36
C LEU A 220 -6.92 -24.58 -10.68
N PRO A 221 -7.72 -25.16 -11.60
CA PRO A 221 -7.24 -25.51 -12.93
C PRO A 221 -6.82 -24.26 -13.70
N GLY A 222 -5.73 -24.35 -14.47
CA GLY A 222 -5.15 -23.21 -15.18
C GLY A 222 -4.30 -22.28 -14.31
N ALA A 223 -3.97 -22.69 -13.08
CA ALA A 223 -2.99 -21.99 -12.26
C ALA A 223 -1.61 -21.97 -12.96
N PRO A 224 -0.88 -20.84 -12.92
CA PRO A 224 0.49 -20.78 -13.43
C PRO A 224 1.43 -21.66 -12.59
N PRO A 225 2.63 -21.98 -13.11
CA PRO A 225 3.63 -22.71 -12.35
C PRO A 225 3.99 -21.96 -11.04
N PRO A 226 4.41 -22.69 -9.99
CA PRO A 226 4.70 -22.11 -8.68
C PRO A 226 5.79 -21.04 -8.72
N SER A 227 6.71 -21.09 -9.69
CA SER A 227 7.77 -20.10 -9.91
C SER A 227 7.25 -18.69 -10.18
N HIS A 228 6.08 -18.54 -10.78
CA HIS A 228 5.52 -17.22 -11.14
C HIS A 228 4.81 -16.52 -9.98
N LEU A 229 4.52 -17.26 -8.89
CA LEU A 229 3.70 -16.76 -7.78
C LEU A 229 4.37 -15.63 -6.98
N PRO A 230 5.65 -15.73 -6.56
CA PRO A 230 6.29 -14.65 -5.80
C PRO A 230 6.41 -13.35 -6.62
N LEU A 231 6.68 -13.45 -7.92
CA LEU A 231 6.77 -12.28 -8.81
C LEU A 231 5.42 -11.58 -8.98
N ASN A 232 4.31 -12.33 -8.97
CA ASN A 232 2.95 -11.83 -9.13
C ASN A 232 2.13 -12.02 -7.84
N PRO A 233 2.34 -11.19 -6.79
CA PRO A 233 1.73 -11.40 -5.47
C PRO A 233 0.20 -11.24 -5.49
N VAL A 234 -0.36 -10.45 -6.42
CA VAL A 234 -1.81 -10.34 -6.61
C VAL A 234 -2.37 -11.68 -7.10
N LEU A 235 -1.73 -12.28 -8.10
CA LEU A 235 -2.12 -13.60 -8.60
C LEU A 235 -1.99 -14.65 -7.50
N TYR A 236 -0.88 -14.65 -6.76
CA TYR A 236 -0.67 -15.55 -5.62
C TYR A 236 -1.83 -15.46 -4.61
N LEU A 237 -2.19 -14.24 -4.22
CA LEU A 237 -3.32 -13.99 -3.32
C LEU A 237 -4.65 -14.49 -3.91
N THR A 238 -4.93 -14.21 -5.18
CA THR A 238 -6.19 -14.63 -5.84
C THR A 238 -6.32 -16.15 -5.90
N LEU A 239 -5.24 -16.83 -6.28
CA LEU A 239 -5.16 -18.28 -6.41
C LEU A 239 -5.39 -18.95 -5.05
N ALA A 240 -4.76 -18.44 -3.99
CA ALA A 240 -4.90 -18.99 -2.65
C ALA A 240 -6.36 -18.92 -2.16
N ILE A 241 -7.00 -17.76 -2.36
CA ILE A 241 -8.38 -17.53 -1.94
C ILE A 241 -9.35 -18.39 -2.75
N ASP A 242 -9.23 -18.39 -4.08
CA ASP A 242 -10.19 -19.07 -4.94
C ASP A 242 -10.08 -20.60 -4.87
N SER A 243 -8.89 -21.15 -4.57
CA SER A 243 -8.70 -22.60 -4.37
C SER A 243 -9.44 -23.12 -3.14
N VAL A 244 -9.40 -22.34 -2.04
CA VAL A 244 -10.06 -22.69 -0.77
C VAL A 244 -11.55 -22.31 -0.75
N ALA A 245 -11.99 -21.48 -1.68
CA ALA A 245 -13.35 -20.97 -1.68
C ALA A 245 -14.39 -22.10 -1.83
N PRO A 246 -15.39 -22.17 -0.93
CA PRO A 246 -16.43 -23.17 -1.02
C PRO A 246 -17.37 -22.85 -2.20
N LEU A 247 -17.74 -23.86 -2.98
CA LEU A 247 -18.69 -23.72 -4.09
C LEU A 247 -20.12 -23.45 -3.62
N MET A 248 -20.45 -23.92 -2.42
CA MET A 248 -21.79 -23.89 -1.86
C MET A 248 -21.74 -23.59 -0.37
N ARG A 249 -22.85 -23.06 0.16
CA ARG A 249 -23.12 -23.00 1.60
C ARG A 249 -24.32 -23.89 1.90
N ILE A 250 -24.51 -24.19 3.18
CA ILE A 250 -25.70 -24.92 3.62
C ILE A 250 -26.64 -23.93 4.29
N ARG A 251 -27.90 -23.94 3.87
CA ARG A 251 -29.00 -23.18 4.45
C ARG A 251 -29.81 -24.13 5.32
N SER A 252 -30.01 -23.79 6.59
CA SER A 252 -30.95 -24.50 7.44
C SER A 252 -32.38 -23.99 7.18
N GLN A 253 -33.30 -24.88 6.82
CA GLN A 253 -34.73 -24.58 6.69
C GLN A 253 -35.48 -25.26 7.83
N ARG A 254 -35.92 -24.46 8.81
CA ARG A 254 -36.65 -24.94 9.97
C ARG A 254 -38.03 -25.49 9.56
N GLY A 255 -38.40 -26.65 10.09
CA GLY A 255 -39.74 -27.25 9.91
C GLY A 255 -39.94 -28.05 8.62
N ALA A 256 -38.95 -28.11 7.72
CA ALA A 256 -39.07 -28.85 6.46
C ALA A 256 -38.75 -30.36 6.59
N ALA A 257 -38.04 -30.78 7.65
CA ALA A 257 -37.69 -32.18 7.88
C ALA A 257 -38.74 -32.95 8.71
N GLY A 258 -39.79 -32.28 9.20
CA GLY A 258 -40.69 -32.81 10.23
C GLY A 258 -40.17 -32.58 11.65
N GLY A 259 -41.03 -32.78 12.67
CA GLY A 259 -40.65 -32.76 14.09
C GLY A 259 -39.96 -31.49 14.60
N GLY A 260 -40.09 -30.35 13.91
CA GLY A 260 -39.39 -29.09 14.26
C GLY A 260 -37.90 -29.04 13.90
N VAL A 261 -37.34 -30.11 13.31
CA VAL A 261 -35.93 -30.19 12.91
C VAL A 261 -35.68 -29.35 11.65
N ALA A 262 -34.51 -28.72 11.59
CA ALA A 262 -34.11 -27.95 10.41
C ALA A 262 -33.50 -28.86 9.34
N LEU A 263 -34.05 -28.78 8.12
CA LEU A 263 -33.51 -29.46 6.96
C LEU A 263 -32.28 -28.69 6.45
N GLN A 264 -31.17 -29.39 6.25
CA GLN A 264 -29.94 -28.84 5.67
C GLN A 264 -30.10 -28.80 4.15
N ILE A 265 -30.11 -27.61 3.54
CA ILE A 265 -30.29 -27.45 2.09
C ILE A 265 -29.02 -26.83 1.49
N PRO A 266 -28.31 -27.54 0.60
CA PRO A 266 -27.18 -26.98 -0.12
C PRO A 266 -27.61 -25.87 -1.10
N VAL A 267 -26.92 -24.72 -1.08
CA VAL A 267 -27.19 -23.56 -1.95
C VAL A 267 -25.88 -23.09 -2.61
N PRO A 268 -25.83 -22.92 -3.94
CA PRO A 268 -24.63 -22.44 -4.63
C PRO A 268 -24.32 -20.99 -4.24
N LEU A 269 -23.03 -20.64 -4.24
CA LEU A 269 -22.54 -19.31 -3.90
C LEU A 269 -22.01 -18.57 -5.13
N GLY A 270 -22.33 -17.28 -5.24
CA GLY A 270 -21.71 -16.41 -6.25
C GLY A 270 -20.23 -16.12 -5.93
N GLN A 271 -19.43 -15.76 -6.95
CA GLN A 271 -17.96 -15.58 -6.82
C GLN A 271 -17.55 -14.71 -5.61
N ARG A 272 -18.18 -13.55 -5.45
CA ARG A 272 -17.88 -12.63 -4.34
C ARG A 272 -18.21 -13.24 -2.98
N GLN A 273 -19.27 -14.04 -2.88
CA GLN A 273 -19.65 -14.73 -1.64
C GLN A 273 -18.68 -15.87 -1.32
N ARG A 274 -18.24 -16.63 -2.34
CA ARG A 274 -17.23 -17.69 -2.22
C ARG A 274 -15.92 -17.13 -1.64
N ARG A 275 -15.40 -16.06 -2.26
CA ARG A 275 -14.21 -15.34 -1.81
C ARG A 275 -14.35 -14.82 -0.38
N ARG A 276 -15.51 -14.22 -0.03
CA ARG A 276 -15.76 -13.71 1.32
C ARG A 276 -15.65 -14.80 2.38
N ALA A 277 -16.25 -15.97 2.14
CA ALA A 277 -16.17 -17.10 3.07
C ALA A 277 -14.73 -17.58 3.27
N ALA A 278 -13.98 -17.75 2.18
CA ALA A 278 -12.57 -18.13 2.23
C ALA A 278 -11.74 -17.13 3.04
N ILE A 279 -11.83 -15.84 2.71
CA ILE A 279 -11.07 -14.77 3.38
C ILE A 279 -11.38 -14.75 4.88
N GLN A 280 -12.64 -14.92 5.28
CA GLN A 280 -13.01 -15.01 6.70
C GLN A 280 -12.37 -16.20 7.41
N TRP A 281 -12.29 -17.37 6.77
CA TRP A 281 -11.63 -18.54 7.35
C TRP A 281 -10.13 -18.34 7.49
N ILE A 282 -9.51 -17.78 6.46
CA ILE A 282 -8.09 -17.43 6.43
C ILE A 282 -7.77 -16.45 7.57
N MET A 283 -8.54 -15.36 7.70
CA MET A 283 -8.33 -14.38 8.76
C MET A 283 -8.53 -14.99 10.16
N GLY A 284 -9.53 -15.86 10.31
CA GLY A 284 -9.78 -16.56 11.58
C GLY A 284 -8.68 -17.53 11.97
N ASN A 285 -8.01 -18.15 11.00
CA ASN A 285 -6.85 -19.00 11.24
C ASN A 285 -5.59 -18.16 11.52
N ALA A 286 -5.37 -17.10 10.73
CA ALA A 286 -4.27 -16.16 10.92
C ALA A 286 -4.31 -15.47 12.30
N SER A 287 -5.50 -15.19 12.83
CA SER A 287 -5.64 -14.64 14.19
C SER A 287 -5.27 -15.62 15.30
N LYS A 288 -5.38 -16.93 15.05
CA LYS A 288 -5.02 -17.99 16.02
C LYS A 288 -3.53 -18.33 16.00
N ARG A 289 -2.80 -17.95 14.94
CA ARG A 289 -1.36 -18.17 14.86
C ARG A 289 -0.61 -17.34 15.90
N ARG A 290 0.48 -17.90 16.42
CA ARG A 290 1.41 -17.21 17.31
C ARG A 290 1.98 -15.97 16.60
N ASN A 291 2.16 -14.89 17.35
CA ASN A 291 2.84 -13.70 16.86
C ASN A 291 4.31 -14.02 16.59
N VAL A 292 4.77 -13.76 15.37
CA VAL A 292 6.18 -13.85 14.98
C VAL A 292 6.77 -12.45 15.12
N GLY A 293 7.33 -12.16 16.29
CA GLY A 293 7.98 -10.88 16.59
C GLY A 293 7.05 -9.75 17.09
N SER A 294 7.66 -8.59 17.31
CA SER A 294 7.00 -7.35 17.74
C SER A 294 6.91 -6.36 16.58
N GLY A 295 5.78 -5.68 16.43
CA GLY A 295 5.62 -4.64 15.42
C GLY A 295 4.21 -4.51 14.85
N ARG A 296 3.97 -3.37 14.19
CA ARG A 296 2.68 -3.00 13.57
C ARG A 296 2.27 -3.93 12.41
N GLY A 297 3.23 -4.63 11.80
CA GLY A 297 3.02 -5.54 10.67
C GLY A 297 2.76 -7.01 11.03
N SER A 298 2.78 -7.39 12.32
CA SER A 298 2.72 -8.80 12.72
C SER A 298 1.46 -9.51 12.23
N PHE A 299 0.31 -8.82 12.18
CA PHE A 299 -0.95 -9.40 11.71
C PHE A 299 -0.94 -9.66 10.19
N ALA A 300 -0.39 -8.73 9.42
CA ALA A 300 -0.22 -8.89 7.98
C ALA A 300 0.69 -10.08 7.65
N GLN A 301 1.79 -10.24 8.38
CA GLN A 301 2.70 -11.38 8.24
C GLN A 301 2.01 -12.72 8.53
N ARG A 302 1.19 -12.81 9.59
CA ARG A 302 0.44 -14.04 9.91
C ARG A 302 -0.55 -14.40 8.80
N ILE A 303 -1.21 -13.41 8.20
CA ILE A 303 -2.10 -13.65 7.05
C ILE A 303 -1.29 -14.13 5.84
N ALA A 304 -0.17 -13.50 5.51
CA ALA A 304 0.68 -13.93 4.40
C ALA A 304 1.19 -15.38 4.59
N GLN A 305 1.62 -15.73 5.81
CA GLN A 305 2.01 -17.11 6.13
C GLN A 305 0.83 -18.08 6.01
N GLU A 306 -0.41 -17.67 6.30
CA GLU A 306 -1.59 -18.52 6.05
C GLU A 306 -1.82 -18.70 4.55
N MET A 307 -1.60 -17.67 3.73
CA MET A 307 -1.72 -17.78 2.27
C MET A 307 -0.69 -18.75 1.68
N ILE A 308 0.54 -18.71 2.17
CA ILE A 308 1.59 -19.66 1.77
C ILE A 308 1.14 -21.08 2.16
N ALA A 309 0.73 -21.30 3.41
CA ALA A 309 0.27 -22.60 3.88
C ALA A 309 -0.97 -23.12 3.12
N VAL A 310 -1.84 -22.22 2.64
CA VAL A 310 -2.98 -22.58 1.80
C VAL A 310 -2.53 -23.14 0.46
N VAL A 311 -1.61 -22.46 -0.23
CA VAL A 311 -1.11 -22.88 -1.55
C VAL A 311 -0.29 -24.18 -1.45
N GLU A 312 0.40 -24.38 -0.34
CA GLU A 312 1.11 -25.62 -0.05
C GLU A 312 0.19 -26.77 0.41
N GLY A 313 -1.11 -26.51 0.63
CA GLY A 313 -2.07 -27.51 1.10
C GLY A 313 -1.95 -27.87 2.60
N ARG A 314 -1.16 -27.14 3.39
CA ARG A 314 -0.94 -27.39 4.82
C ARG A 314 -1.97 -26.71 5.73
N SER A 315 -2.77 -25.78 5.21
CA SER A 315 -3.74 -25.05 6.00
C SER A 315 -4.97 -25.89 6.41
N SER A 316 -5.50 -25.61 7.61
CA SER A 316 -6.76 -26.18 8.10
C SER A 316 -8.01 -25.63 7.40
N THR A 317 -7.85 -24.59 6.58
CA THR A 317 -8.95 -24.04 5.75
C THR A 317 -9.44 -25.05 4.72
N TRP A 318 -8.56 -25.93 4.23
CA TRP A 318 -8.91 -27.03 3.34
C TRP A 318 -9.86 -28.03 4.01
N ASP A 319 -9.62 -28.34 5.28
CA ASP A 319 -10.47 -29.27 6.03
C ASP A 319 -11.86 -28.69 6.24
N ARG A 320 -11.94 -27.38 6.51
CA ARG A 320 -13.22 -26.66 6.61
C ARG A 320 -13.99 -26.63 5.28
N ARG A 321 -13.30 -26.39 4.15
CA ARG A 321 -13.88 -26.49 2.81
C ARG A 321 -14.45 -27.89 2.56
N ASN A 322 -13.65 -28.91 2.82
CA ASN A 322 -14.01 -30.30 2.62
C ASN A 322 -15.19 -30.72 3.51
N ALA A 323 -15.24 -30.27 4.77
CA ALA A 323 -16.36 -30.54 5.67
C ALA A 323 -17.69 -30.00 5.12
N ILE A 324 -17.70 -28.77 4.59
CA ILE A 324 -18.89 -28.17 3.98
C ILE A 324 -19.29 -28.91 2.70
N HIS A 325 -18.33 -29.32 1.88
CA HIS A 325 -18.62 -30.08 0.66
C HIS A 325 -19.15 -31.48 0.98
N LYS A 326 -18.58 -32.18 1.97
CA LYS A 326 -19.08 -33.48 2.45
C LYS A 326 -20.52 -33.37 2.95
N LEU A 327 -20.83 -32.37 3.75
CA LEU A 327 -22.19 -32.12 4.24
C LEU A 327 -23.14 -31.76 3.07
N GLY A 328 -22.68 -30.95 2.12
CA GLY A 328 -23.44 -30.63 0.90
C GLY A 328 -23.78 -31.86 0.06
N VAL A 329 -22.83 -32.79 -0.10
CA VAL A 329 -23.05 -34.06 -0.81
C VAL A 329 -24.03 -34.96 -0.06
N ALA A 330 -23.90 -35.06 1.27
CA ALA A 330 -24.83 -35.84 2.09
C ALA A 330 -26.27 -35.28 2.02
N ALA A 331 -26.42 -33.96 2.01
CA ALA A 331 -27.70 -33.28 1.97
C ALA A 331 -28.24 -33.00 0.55
N ARG A 332 -27.67 -33.61 -0.50
CA ARG A 332 -28.04 -33.34 -1.91
C ARG A 332 -29.51 -33.64 -2.23
N ALA A 333 -30.11 -34.62 -1.56
CA ALA A 333 -31.51 -34.99 -1.75
C ALA A 333 -32.49 -33.93 -1.23
N ASN A 334 -32.04 -33.03 -0.36
CA ASN A 334 -32.88 -31.99 0.26
C ASN A 334 -33.10 -30.78 -0.66
N ILE A 335 -32.54 -30.78 -1.87
CA ILE A 335 -32.74 -29.72 -2.85
C ILE A 335 -34.16 -29.86 -3.42
N VAL A 336 -35.11 -29.11 -2.85
CA VAL A 336 -36.45 -29.01 -3.41
C VAL A 336 -36.43 -27.98 -4.55
N LEU A 337 -36.55 -28.46 -5.78
CA LEU A 337 -36.77 -27.58 -6.93
C LEU A 337 -38.15 -26.92 -6.77
N PRO A 338 -38.28 -25.59 -6.93
CA PRO A 338 -39.60 -24.98 -6.95
C PRO A 338 -40.42 -25.63 -8.07
N LYS A 339 -41.56 -26.24 -7.72
CA LYS A 339 -42.52 -26.74 -8.71
C LYS A 339 -42.93 -25.53 -9.54
N LYS A 340 -42.57 -25.51 -10.83
CA LYS A 340 -43.03 -24.48 -11.77
C LYS A 340 -44.56 -24.48 -11.66
N ARG A 341 -45.12 -23.38 -11.15
CA ARG A 341 -46.57 -23.19 -11.08
C ARG A 341 -47.12 -22.92 -12.47
#